data_AF-A0A5C8T245-F1
#
_entry.id   AF-A0A5C8T245-F1
#
_cell.length_a   1.000
_cell.length_b   1.000
_cell.length_c   1.000
_cell.angle_alpha   90.00
_cell.angle_beta   90.00
_cell.angle_gamma   90.00
#
_symmetry.space_group_name_H-M   'P 1'
#
loop_
_entity.id
_entity.type
_entity.pdbx_description
1 polymer ?
#
loop_
_entity_poly.entity_id
_entity_poly.type
_entity_poly.pdbx_seq_one_letter_code
_entity_poly.pdbx_strand_id
1 'polypeptide(L)' 'AKAARLRRRDYGRAAFATAIDDGLMPDEVRGILAGRRIVDAFPVRRGESPPAYAGRAVAEMMVAYLAHEAA' A
#
# COMPACT_ATOMS: atom_id res chain seq x y z
N ALA A 1 -18.33 -2.31 -10.98
CA ALA A 1 -18.03 -3.42 -11.92
C ALA A 1 -16.97 -4.37 -11.33
N LYS A 2 -17.14 -5.70 -11.51
CA LYS A 2 -16.23 -6.75 -11.01
C LYS A 2 -14.74 -6.50 -11.37
N ALA A 3 -14.47 -6.05 -12.59
CA ALA A 3 -13.12 -5.77 -13.09
C ALA A 3 -12.38 -4.69 -12.29
N ALA A 4 -13.08 -3.64 -11.82
CA ALA A 4 -12.47 -2.60 -10.99
C ALA A 4 -12.07 -3.14 -9.61
N ARG A 5 -12.88 -4.04 -9.04
CA ARG A 5 -12.58 -4.69 -7.76
C ARG A 5 -11.38 -5.63 -7.86
N LEU A 6 -11.27 -6.39 -8.96
CA LEU A 6 -10.10 -7.24 -9.22
C LEU A 6 -8.83 -6.40 -9.34
N ARG A 7 -8.84 -5.35 -10.17
CA ARG A 7 -7.71 -4.43 -10.28
C ARG A 7 -7.28 -3.85 -8.93
N ARG A 8 -8.22 -3.37 -8.12
CA ARG A 8 -7.92 -2.85 -6.76
C ARG A 8 -7.30 -3.91 -5.85
N ARG A 9 -7.69 -5.18 -5.98
CA ARG A 9 -7.06 -6.28 -5.26
C ARG A 9 -5.63 -6.51 -5.76
N ASP A 10 -5.40 -6.46 -7.06
CA ASP A 10 -4.07 -6.65 -7.66
C ASP A 10 -3.10 -5.56 -7.24
N TYR A 11 -3.53 -4.28 -7.27
CA TYR A 11 -2.75 -3.15 -6.73
C TYR A 11 -2.40 -3.36 -5.26
N GLY A 12 -3.41 -3.64 -4.42
CA GLY A 12 -3.18 -3.87 -3.00
C GLY A 12 -2.23 -5.04 -2.74
N ARG A 13 -2.35 -6.13 -3.50
CA ARG A 13 -1.44 -7.29 -3.38
C ARG A 13 -0.02 -6.94 -3.80
N ALA A 14 0.15 -6.19 -4.89
CA ALA A 14 1.46 -5.75 -5.36
C ALA A 14 2.16 -4.88 -4.31
N ALA A 15 1.47 -3.85 -3.79
CA ALA A 15 2.03 -2.98 -2.75
C ALA A 15 2.32 -3.73 -1.44
N PHE A 16 1.45 -4.66 -1.03
CA PHE A 16 1.71 -5.47 0.17
C PHE A 16 2.94 -6.36 -0.02
N ALA A 17 3.08 -7.03 -1.16
CA ALA A 17 4.26 -7.84 -1.45
C ALA A 17 5.54 -7.01 -1.44
N THR A 18 5.55 -5.86 -2.13
CA THR A 18 6.69 -4.94 -2.14
C THR A 18 7.03 -4.43 -0.74
N ALA A 19 6.03 -4.13 0.11
CA ALA A 19 6.28 -3.70 1.48
C ALA A 19 7.03 -4.77 2.29
N ILE A 20 6.63 -6.04 2.16
CA ILE A 20 7.30 -7.16 2.82
C ILE A 20 8.70 -7.38 2.25
N ASP A 21 8.86 -7.29 0.93
CA ASP A 21 10.16 -7.41 0.26
C ASP A 21 11.13 -6.28 0.70
N ASP A 22 10.61 -5.09 0.99
CA ASP A 22 11.35 -3.93 1.50
C ASP A 22 11.58 -3.99 3.04
N GLY A 23 11.09 -5.03 3.71
CA GLY A 23 11.40 -5.34 5.11
C GLY A 23 10.37 -4.90 6.14
N LEU A 24 9.21 -4.35 5.73
CA LEU A 24 8.11 -4.08 6.66
C LEU A 24 7.51 -5.38 7.17
N MET A 25 7.23 -5.43 8.48
CA MET A 25 6.51 -6.55 9.07
C MET A 25 5.00 -6.45 8.75
N PRO A 26 4.30 -7.59 8.56
CA PRO A 26 2.86 -7.59 8.30
C PRO A 26 2.03 -6.81 9.33
N ASP A 27 2.43 -6.81 10.60
CA ASP A 27 1.72 -6.10 11.65
C ASP A 27 1.99 -4.59 11.65
N GLU A 28 3.19 -4.13 11.26
CA GLU A 28 3.47 -2.72 11.01
C GLU A 28 2.59 -2.19 9.87
N VAL A 29 2.50 -2.95 8.77
CA VAL A 29 1.61 -2.62 7.65
C VAL A 29 0.15 -2.52 8.11
N ARG A 30 -0.31 -3.44 8.96
CA ARG A 30 -1.68 -3.38 9.52
C ARG A 30 -1.89 -2.15 10.42
N GLY A 31 -0.88 -1.81 11.24
CA GLY A 31 -0.89 -0.63 12.10
C GLY A 31 -1.04 0.65 11.30
N ILE A 32 -0.17 0.85 10.29
CA ILE A 32 -0.20 2.04 9.40
C ILE A 32 -1.56 2.16 8.69
N LEU A 33 -2.13 1.03 8.27
CA LEU A 33 -3.40 1.02 7.55
C LEU A 33 -4.62 1.28 8.45
N ALA A 34 -4.52 1.03 9.77
CA ALA A 34 -5.62 1.21 10.73
C ALA A 34 -6.94 0.57 10.26
N GLY A 35 -6.87 -0.66 9.74
CA GLY A 35 -8.04 -1.41 9.22
C GLY A 35 -8.50 -1.01 7.80
N ARG A 36 -7.88 -0.01 7.17
CA ARG A 36 -8.14 0.35 5.77
C ARG A 36 -7.43 -0.60 4.81
N ARG A 37 -7.88 -0.68 3.56
CA ARG A 37 -7.09 -1.35 2.51
C ARG A 37 -6.00 -0.41 2.01
N ILE A 38 -4.89 -0.96 1.51
CA ILE A 38 -3.79 -0.15 0.95
C ILE A 38 -4.30 0.84 -0.10
N VAL A 39 -5.14 0.40 -1.04
CA VAL A 39 -5.73 1.26 -2.08
C VAL A 39 -6.72 2.31 -1.57
N ASP A 40 -7.15 2.23 -0.32
CA ASP A 40 -7.99 3.25 0.34
C ASP A 40 -7.11 4.24 1.14
N ALA A 41 -5.99 3.77 1.72
CA ALA A 41 -5.02 4.63 2.41
C ALA A 41 -4.10 5.39 1.44
N PHE A 42 -3.71 4.75 0.35
CA PHE A 42 -2.83 5.25 -0.71
C PHE A 42 -3.54 5.06 -2.06
N PRO A 43 -4.32 6.06 -2.52
CA PRO A 43 -5.12 5.92 -3.73
C PRO A 43 -4.29 5.67 -4.99
N VAL A 44 -4.81 4.85 -5.91
CA VAL A 44 -4.20 4.59 -7.23
C VAL A 44 -4.34 5.82 -8.12
N ARG A 45 -3.24 6.24 -8.77
CA ARG A 45 -3.25 7.38 -9.71
C ARG A 45 -3.80 6.95 -11.08
N ARG A 46 -4.39 7.88 -11.83
CA ARG A 46 -4.95 7.58 -13.16
C ARG A 46 -3.84 7.11 -14.11
N GLY A 47 -4.01 5.92 -14.69
CA GLY A 47 -3.05 5.34 -15.65
C GLY A 47 -1.81 4.70 -15.02
N GLU A 48 -1.74 4.65 -13.69
CA GLU A 48 -0.63 4.02 -12.97
C GLU A 48 -0.65 2.50 -13.18
N SER A 49 0.53 1.89 -13.37
CA SER A 49 0.67 0.43 -13.46
C SER A 49 0.83 -0.19 -12.07
N PRO A 50 0.52 -1.49 -11.88
CA PRO A 50 0.68 -2.13 -10.57
C PRO A 50 2.09 -2.03 -9.95
N PRO A 51 3.20 -2.21 -10.69
CA PRO A 51 4.53 -2.02 -10.14
C PRO A 51 4.84 -0.57 -9.74
N ALA A 52 4.43 0.42 -10.57
CA ALA A 52 4.62 1.84 -10.26
C ALA A 52 3.82 2.25 -9.02
N TYR A 53 2.59 1.76 -8.90
CA TYR A 53 1.76 1.93 -7.71
C TYR A 53 2.42 1.31 -6.48
N ALA A 54 2.94 0.08 -6.58
CA ALA A 54 3.53 -0.62 -5.46
C ALA A 54 4.70 0.16 -4.85
N GLY A 55 5.68 0.56 -5.67
CA GLY A 55 6.82 1.33 -5.18
C GLY A 55 6.42 2.66 -4.55
N ARG A 56 5.47 3.39 -5.16
CA ARG A 56 4.98 4.66 -4.60
C ARG A 56 4.22 4.45 -3.28
N ALA A 57 3.31 3.48 -3.23
CA ALA A 57 2.49 3.22 -2.05
C ALA A 57 3.37 2.79 -0.87
N VAL A 58 4.42 2.01 -1.10
CA VAL A 58 5.40 1.64 -0.07
C VAL A 58 6.21 2.85 0.39
N ALA A 59 6.66 3.71 -0.51
CA ALA A 59 7.34 4.94 -0.12
C ALA A 59 6.45 5.86 0.76
N GLU A 60 5.17 6.03 0.38
CA GLU A 60 4.20 6.78 1.20
C GLU A 60 3.91 6.08 2.55
N MET A 61 3.90 4.74 2.57
CA MET A 61 3.74 3.94 3.79
C MET A 61 4.91 4.11 4.75
N MET A 62 6.15 4.13 4.25
CA MET A 62 7.35 4.37 5.05
C MET A 62 7.34 5.79 5.66
N VAL A 63 6.90 6.79 4.90
CA VAL A 63 6.71 8.14 5.43
C VAL A 63 5.68 8.15 6.57
N ALA A 64 4.57 7.44 6.42
CA ALA A 64 3.56 7.32 7.46
C ALA A 64 4.07 6.56 8.71
N TYR A 65 4.86 5.51 8.51
CA TYR A 65 5.49 4.74 9.59
C TYR A 65 6.43 5.62 10.44
N LEU A 66 7.35 6.34 9.78
CA LEU A 66 8.29 7.23 10.47
C LEU A 66 7.58 8.37 11.20
N ALA A 67 6.46 8.87 10.66
CA ALA A 67 5.63 9.86 11.35
C ALA A 67 4.90 9.28 12.56
N HIS A 68 4.60 7.98 12.58
CA HIS A 68 3.97 7.30 13.71
C HIS A 68 4.95 7.05 14.86
N GLU A 69 6.18 6.64 14.54
CA GLU A 69 7.26 6.45 15.53
C GLU A 69 7.71 7.75 16.21
N ALA A 70 7.55 8.89 15.52
CA ALA A 70 7.90 10.20 16.05
C ALA A 70 6.83 10.82 16.98
N ALA A 71 5.65 10.21 17.09
CA ALA A 71 4.47 10.73 17.78
C ALA A 71 4.23 10.03 19.13
#